data_AF-A0A1I0BPH3-F1
#
_entry.id   AF-A0A1I0BPH3-F1
#
_cell.length_a   1.000
_cell.length_b   1.000
_cell.length_c   1.000
_cell.angle_alpha   90.00
_cell.angle_beta   90.00
_cell.angle_gamma   90.00
#
_symmetry.space_group_name_H-M   'P 1'
#
loop_
_entity.id
_entity.type
_entity.pdbx_description
1 polymer ?
#
loop_
_entity_poly.entity_id
_entity_poly.type
_entity_poly.pdbx_seq_one_letter_code
_entity_poly.pdbx_strand_id
1 'polypeptide(L)' 'MTDTAECNPKPAEQKPTERDDAHLTDIEEGAGCTEIWEHLAEKREE' A
#
# COMPACT_ATOMS: atom_id res chain seq x y z
N MET A 1 14.13 -4.87 -24.90
CA MET A 1 12.68 -4.59 -24.91
C MET A 1 12.31 -4.26 -23.48
N THR A 2 11.88 -3.02 -23.25
CA THR A 2 11.38 -2.39 -22.00
C THR A 2 12.09 -2.76 -20.68
N ASP A 3 13.13 -1.99 -20.38
CA ASP A 3 13.40 -1.33 -19.10
C ASP A 3 12.67 -1.92 -17.89
N THR A 4 13.36 -2.83 -17.19
CA THR A 4 13.12 -3.12 -15.77
C THR A 4 13.55 -1.87 -15.00
N ALA A 5 12.80 -0.78 -15.15
CA ALA A 5 12.88 0.35 -14.24
C ALA A 5 12.63 -0.22 -12.86
N GLU A 6 13.72 -0.26 -12.10
CA GLU A 6 13.76 -0.61 -10.70
C GLU A 6 12.56 0.04 -10.02
N CYS A 7 11.69 -0.78 -9.42
CA CYS A 7 10.86 -0.30 -8.34
C CYS A 7 11.84 -0.01 -7.20
N ASN A 8 12.56 1.11 -7.30
CA ASN A 8 13.39 1.66 -6.27
C ASN A 8 12.47 2.62 -5.52
N PRO A 9 11.74 2.16 -4.48
CA PRO A 9 11.12 3.12 -3.60
C PRO A 9 12.29 3.90 -3.01
N LYS A 10 12.43 5.15 -3.43
CA LYS A 10 13.27 6.14 -2.75
C LYS A 10 12.96 5.95 -1.26
N PRO A 11 13.97 5.70 -0.39
CA PRO A 11 13.68 5.50 1.02
C PRO A 11 13.02 6.79 1.47
N ALA A 12 11.71 6.76 1.61
CA ALA A 12 10.98 7.84 2.23
C ALA A 12 11.64 7.96 3.60
N GLU A 13 12.23 9.11 3.91
CA GLU A 13 12.64 9.42 5.26
C GLU A 13 11.39 9.26 6.13
N GLN A 14 11.22 8.07 6.70
CA GLN A 14 10.10 7.67 7.53
C GLN A 14 10.24 8.49 8.80
N LYS A 15 9.61 9.67 8.80
CA LYS A 15 9.36 10.40 10.04
C LYS A 15 8.61 9.43 10.95
N PRO A 16 8.92 9.34 12.25
CA PRO A 16 8.31 8.37 13.16
C PRO A 16 6.81 8.67 13.46
N THR A 17 6.17 9.50 12.64
CA THR A 17 4.75 9.83 12.69
C THR A 17 4.05 8.90 11.71
N GLU A 18 3.55 7.76 12.19
CA GLU A 18 2.75 6.75 11.46
C GLU A 18 3.24 6.37 10.05
N ARG A 19 3.62 5.10 9.85
CA ARG A 19 3.91 4.61 8.51
C ARG A 19 2.72 4.91 7.60
N ASP A 20 2.98 5.46 6.41
CA ASP A 20 1.94 5.71 5.41
C ASP A 20 1.11 4.46 5.10
N ASP A 21 1.69 3.27 5.28
CA ASP A 21 1.05 1.96 5.11
C ASP A 21 0.25 1.45 6.33
N ALA A 22 0.09 2.23 7.39
CA ALA A 22 -0.64 1.82 8.60
C ALA A 22 -2.11 1.43 8.31
N HIS A 23 -2.72 2.02 7.28
CA HIS A 23 -4.09 1.68 6.85
C HIS A 23 -4.18 0.32 6.13
N LEU A 24 -3.05 -0.25 5.72
CA LEU A 24 -2.93 -1.54 5.05
C LEU A 24 -2.60 -2.69 6.01
N THR A 25 -2.35 -2.44 7.30
CA THR A 25 -1.96 -3.48 8.27
C THR A 25 -3.03 -4.53 8.53
N ASP A 26 -4.26 -4.20 8.17
CA ASP A 26 -5.45 -5.05 8.32
C ASP A 26 -5.72 -5.90 7.06
N ILE A 27 -4.92 -5.73 6.01
CA ILE A 27 -5.03 -6.46 4.73
C ILE A 27 -4.04 -7.62 4.73
N GLU A 28 -4.46 -8.79 4.22
CA GLU A 28 -3.60 -9.96 4.08
C GLU A 28 -2.42 -9.70 3.13
N GLU A 29 -1.22 -10.16 3.52
CA GLU A 29 -0.05 -10.11 2.65
C GLU A 29 -0.27 -10.97 1.40
N GLY A 30 -0.30 -10.32 0.23
CA GLY A 30 -0.59 -10.98 -1.06
C GLY A 30 -1.99 -10.73 -1.61
N ALA A 31 -2.82 -9.94 -0.92
CA ALA A 31 -4.08 -9.45 -1.48
C ALA A 31 -3.86 -8.76 -2.83
N GLY A 32 -4.71 -9.10 -3.80
CA GLY A 32 -4.69 -8.49 -5.12
C GLY A 32 -5.17 -7.04 -5.09
N CYS A 33 -4.91 -6.31 -6.18
CA CYS A 33 -5.33 -4.92 -6.31
C CYS A 33 -6.83 -4.73 -6.04
N THR A 34 -7.69 -5.59 -6.60
CA THR A 34 -9.14 -5.50 -6.42
C THR A 34 -9.54 -5.68 -4.96
N GLU A 35 -8.99 -6.68 -4.28
CA GLU A 35 -9.30 -7.01 -2.89
C GLU A 35 -8.90 -5.86 -1.94
N ILE A 36 -7.76 -5.20 -2.20
CA ILE A 36 -7.33 -4.00 -1.46
C ILE A 36 -8.34 -2.87 -1.63
N TRP A 37 -8.82 -2.63 -2.85
CA TRP A 37 -9.77 -1.56 -3.13
C TRP A 37 -11.14 -1.80 -2.48
N GLU A 38 -11.64 -3.02 -2.51
CA GLU A 38 -12.90 -3.39 -1.84
C GLU A 38 -12.81 -3.13 -0.33
N HIS A 39 -11.73 -3.60 0.32
CA HIS A 39 -11.50 -3.39 1.75
C HIS A 39 -11.42 -1.90 2.14
N LEU A 40 -10.78 -1.09 1.32
CA LEU A 40 -10.68 0.36 1.54
C LEU A 40 -11.99 1.10 1.25
N ALA A 41 -12.81 0.60 0.32
CA ALA A 41 -14.10 1.19 0.01
C ALA A 41 -15.08 0.99 1.17
N GLU A 42 -15.17 -0.22 1.73
CA GLU A 42 -16.03 -0.52 2.89
C GLU A 42 -15.70 0.39 4.08
N LYS A 43 -14.41 0.56 4.39
CA LYS A 43 -13.93 1.44 5.48
C LYS A 43 -14.20 2.93 5.26
N ARG A 44 -14.50 3.35 4.02
CA ARG A 44 -14.88 4.74 3.70
C ARG A 44 -16.37 5.00 3.76
N GLU A 45 -17.18 3.96 3.58
CA GLU A 45 -18.66 4.06 3.61
C GLU A 45 -19.23 3.94 5.04
N GLU A 46 -18.41 3.48 6.00
CA GLU A 46 -18.68 3.51 7.45
C GLU A 46 -18.49 4.92 8.06
#